data_AF-A0A7L2WI34-F1
#
_entry.id   AF-A0A7L2WI34-F1
#
_cell.length_a   1.000
_cell.length_b   1.000
_cell.length_c   1.000
_cell.angle_alpha   90.00
_cell.angle_beta   90.00
_cell.angle_gamma   90.00
#
_symmetry.space_group_name_H-M   'P 1'
#
loop_
_entity.id
_entity.type
_entity.pdbx_description
1 polymer ?
#
loop_
_entity_poly.entity_id
_entity_poly.type
_entity_poly.pdbx_seq_one_letter_code
_entity_poly.pdbx_strand_id
1 'polypeptide(L)'
;PKMKEDNCLHAALICLGMLYYSHAITTEKLNHTRPSLHGHHEKGKEGQVLHRSKRGWVWNQFFVIEEYTGPDPVLVGRLHSDIDSGDGNIKYILSGEGAGIIFVIDDKSGNIHATKTLDREERAQYTLTAQAVDRNTNRPLEPPSEFIVKVQDINDNPPEFLHENYHANVPERSNVGTSVIQVTASDADDPTYGNSAKLVYSILEGQPYFSVEAQTGIIRTALPNMDREAKEEYHVVIQAKDMGGHMGGLSGTTKVTITLTDVNDNPPKFPQSVYQMSVSEAAVPGEEVGRVKAKDPDIGENGLVAYSIIDGDGMDMFEITTDYETQEGVVKLKKRLDFETKKSYSLKVEAANVHIDPKFISNGPFKDTVTVKISVEDADEPPVFLKPSYIFEVQENAASGTVVGKVHAKDPDAANSAIRYA
;
A
#
# COMPACT_ATOMS: atom_id res chain seq x y z
N PRO A 1 -27.84 -42.20 25.04
CA PRO A 1 -28.89 -41.40 25.71
C PRO A 1 -28.98 -40.00 25.09
N LYS A 2 -29.90 -39.91 24.12
CA LYS A 2 -30.68 -38.74 23.65
C LYS A 2 -29.97 -37.36 23.66
N MET A 3 -29.69 -36.78 22.48
CA MET A 3 -30.64 -36.00 21.67
C MET A 3 -31.44 -34.98 22.48
N LYS A 4 -31.32 -33.71 22.06
CA LYS A 4 -32.09 -32.50 22.43
C LYS A 4 -31.30 -31.51 23.29
N GLU A 5 -30.44 -30.71 22.66
CA GLU A 5 -30.14 -29.36 23.19
C GLU A 5 -29.89 -28.33 22.09
N ASP A 6 -29.47 -28.74 20.88
CA ASP A 6 -29.19 -27.78 19.78
C ASP A 6 -30.40 -27.23 19.02
N ASN A 7 -31.61 -27.79 19.22
CA ASN A 7 -32.84 -27.30 18.56
C ASN A 7 -33.62 -26.25 19.37
N CYS A 8 -33.21 -25.95 20.61
CA CYS A 8 -33.92 -24.96 21.43
C CYS A 8 -33.37 -23.53 21.28
N LEU A 9 -32.09 -23.34 20.94
CA LEU A 9 -31.53 -21.99 20.77
C LEU A 9 -31.85 -21.38 19.39
N HIS A 10 -31.86 -22.19 18.32
CA HIS A 10 -32.32 -21.75 16.99
C HIS A 10 -33.82 -21.38 17.00
N ALA A 11 -34.64 -22.10 17.78
CA ALA A 11 -36.05 -21.75 17.96
C ALA A 11 -36.25 -20.48 18.82
N ALA A 12 -35.31 -20.16 19.72
CA ALA A 12 -35.41 -18.98 20.59
C ALA A 12 -35.09 -17.66 19.85
N LEU A 13 -34.17 -17.68 18.87
CA LEU A 13 -33.91 -16.52 18.00
C LEU A 13 -35.03 -16.28 16.98
N ILE A 14 -35.63 -17.37 16.46
CA ILE A 14 -36.86 -17.29 15.67
C ILE A 14 -37.99 -16.66 16.51
N CYS A 15 -38.11 -17.00 17.80
CA CYS A 15 -39.15 -16.44 18.67
C CYS A 15 -38.95 -14.97 19.08
N LEU A 16 -37.71 -14.45 19.13
CA LEU A 16 -37.45 -13.05 19.50
C LEU A 16 -37.57 -12.09 18.29
N GLY A 17 -37.34 -12.57 17.06
CA GLY A 17 -37.64 -11.83 15.83
C GLY A 17 -39.11 -11.92 15.38
N MET A 18 -39.83 -12.99 15.76
CA MET A 18 -41.24 -13.22 15.40
C MET A 18 -42.26 -12.70 16.43
N LEU A 19 -41.88 -11.78 17.32
CA LEU A 19 -42.81 -11.11 18.24
C LEU A 19 -43.21 -9.71 17.76
N TYR A 20 -43.39 -9.52 16.46
CA TYR A 20 -44.27 -8.46 15.96
C TYR A 20 -45.65 -9.06 15.67
N TYR A 21 -46.45 -9.20 16.73
CA TYR A 21 -47.90 -9.28 16.59
C TYR A 21 -48.38 -8.02 15.87
N SER A 22 -48.62 -8.13 14.56
CA SER A 22 -49.35 -7.11 13.81
C SER A 22 -50.81 -7.14 14.28
N HIS A 23 -51.13 -6.33 15.28
CA HIS A 23 -52.50 -5.90 15.54
C HIS A 23 -52.78 -4.65 14.71
N ALA A 24 -53.59 -4.80 13.69
CA ALA A 24 -54.44 -3.76 13.14
C ALA A 24 -55.85 -4.38 13.24
N ILE A 25 -56.85 -3.88 13.97
CA ILE A 25 -57.42 -2.53 14.05
C ILE A 25 -58.35 -2.42 15.29
N THR A 26 -58.50 -1.18 15.78
CA THR A 26 -59.41 -0.62 16.80
C THR A 26 -58.88 -0.50 18.24
N THR A 27 -58.73 0.76 18.68
CA THR A 27 -58.74 1.13 20.10
C THR A 27 -60.19 1.42 20.52
N GLU A 28 -60.68 0.70 21.54
CA GLU A 28 -61.79 1.18 22.37
C GLU A 28 -61.24 2.27 23.30
N LYS A 29 -61.82 3.47 23.23
CA LYS A 29 -61.68 4.46 24.30
C LYS A 29 -62.55 4.02 25.48
N LEU A 30 -61.95 3.45 26.51
CA LEU A 30 -62.52 3.49 27.86
C LEU A 30 -62.39 4.92 28.40
N ASN A 31 -63.42 5.74 28.16
CA ASN A 31 -63.58 6.98 28.90
C ASN A 31 -63.93 6.63 30.35
N HIS A 32 -62.98 6.79 31.26
CA HIS A 32 -63.27 6.90 32.69
C HIS A 32 -64.08 8.18 32.94
N THR A 33 -65.38 8.03 33.18
CA THR A 33 -66.20 9.06 33.83
C THR A 33 -65.78 9.23 35.28
N ARG A 34 -65.40 10.45 35.67
CA ARG A 34 -65.49 10.94 37.07
C ARG A 34 -66.80 11.75 37.23
N PRO A 35 -67.45 11.73 38.40
CA PRO A 35 -68.79 12.28 38.59
C PRO A 35 -68.76 13.73 39.11
N SER A 36 -69.68 14.58 38.62
CA SER A 36 -70.40 15.62 39.38
C SER A 36 -71.56 16.16 38.51
N LEU A 37 -72.82 15.92 38.92
CA LEU A 37 -73.76 16.81 39.63
C LEU A 37 -74.55 17.81 38.74
N HIS A 38 -75.87 17.54 38.72
CA HIS A 38 -77.04 18.44 38.53
C HIS A 38 -77.47 18.91 37.12
N GLY A 39 -78.74 18.58 36.78
CA GLY A 39 -79.65 19.53 36.11
C GLY A 39 -80.47 19.01 34.91
N HIS A 40 -81.73 18.64 35.16
CA HIS A 40 -82.94 18.74 34.31
C HIS A 40 -83.11 18.01 32.95
N HIS A 41 -84.26 17.31 32.83
CA HIS A 41 -85.20 17.15 31.70
C HIS A 41 -84.77 17.69 30.31
N GLU A 42 -84.89 17.00 29.16
CA GLU A 42 -86.10 16.43 28.55
C GLU A 42 -85.79 15.57 27.28
N LYS A 43 -86.84 15.02 26.66
CA LYS A 43 -86.95 14.02 25.57
C LYS A 43 -86.20 14.27 24.24
N GLY A 44 -85.94 13.19 23.48
CA GLY A 44 -85.95 13.19 22.01
C GLY A 44 -84.99 12.21 21.32
N LYS A 45 -85.51 11.16 20.68
CA LYS A 45 -84.80 10.28 19.74
C LYS A 45 -84.57 11.01 18.41
N GLU A 46 -83.40 10.86 17.80
CA GLU A 46 -83.25 10.55 16.36
C GLU A 46 -81.82 10.13 16.03
N GLY A 47 -81.70 9.09 15.19
CA GLY A 47 -80.44 8.42 14.89
C GLY A 47 -79.55 9.22 13.95
N GLN A 48 -78.29 9.38 14.31
CA GLN A 48 -77.21 9.64 13.36
C GLN A 48 -76.38 8.37 13.21
N VAL A 49 -76.44 7.80 12.01
CA VAL A 49 -75.51 6.77 11.55
C VAL A 49 -74.13 7.41 11.54
N LEU A 50 -73.30 7.04 12.52
CA LEU A 50 -71.90 7.42 12.56
C LEU A 50 -71.17 6.74 11.39
N HIS A 51 -70.90 7.50 10.33
CA HIS A 51 -70.00 7.08 9.28
C HIS A 51 -68.61 6.90 9.89
N ARG A 52 -68.20 5.65 10.14
CA ARG A 52 -66.82 5.32 10.51
C ARG A 52 -65.94 5.60 9.29
N SER A 53 -65.23 6.72 9.32
CA SER A 53 -64.05 6.93 8.47
C SER A 53 -62.90 6.11 9.07
N LYS A 54 -62.54 5.01 8.40
CA LYS A 54 -61.36 4.19 8.73
C LYS A 54 -60.12 5.05 8.43
N ARG A 55 -59.42 5.53 9.46
CA ARG A 55 -58.08 6.12 9.28
C ARG A 55 -57.09 4.98 9.03
N GLY A 56 -56.61 4.88 7.80
CA GLY A 56 -55.68 3.84 7.36
C GLY A 56 -54.31 4.02 8.00
N TRP A 57 -54.00 3.16 8.97
CA TRP A 57 -52.61 2.81 9.23
C TRP A 57 -52.28 1.69 8.26
N VAL A 58 -51.56 2.04 7.19
CA VAL A 58 -51.17 1.07 6.15
C VAL A 58 -49.73 0.67 6.46
N TRP A 59 -49.57 -0.45 7.17
CA TRP A 59 -48.28 -1.11 7.28
C TRP A 59 -48.06 -1.89 5.98
N ASN A 60 -47.37 -1.27 5.02
CA ASN A 60 -47.22 -1.79 3.66
C ASN A 60 -45.99 -2.69 3.51
N GLN A 61 -45.48 -3.28 4.59
CA GLN A 61 -44.22 -4.02 4.55
C GLN A 61 -44.28 -5.31 5.37
N PHE A 62 -43.90 -6.42 4.73
CA PHE A 62 -43.55 -7.66 5.40
C PHE A 62 -42.04 -7.89 5.28
N PHE A 63 -41.50 -8.72 6.17
CA PHE A 63 -40.10 -9.10 6.19
C PHE A 63 -39.97 -10.62 6.08
N VAL A 64 -39.00 -11.07 5.30
CA VAL A 64 -38.66 -12.49 5.17
C VAL A 64 -37.15 -12.61 5.20
N ILE A 65 -36.61 -13.52 6.00
CA ILE A 65 -35.17 -13.75 6.09
C ILE A 65 -34.72 -14.49 4.82
N GLU A 66 -33.54 -14.12 4.28
CA GLU A 66 -32.95 -14.85 3.16
C GLU A 66 -32.47 -16.26 3.52
N GLU A 67 -32.13 -17.05 2.49
CA GLU A 67 -31.53 -18.38 2.60
C GLU A 67 -32.22 -19.41 3.53
N TYR A 68 -33.52 -19.26 3.83
CA TYR A 68 -34.23 -20.33 4.53
C TYR A 68 -34.30 -21.60 3.65
N THR A 69 -33.55 -22.63 4.04
CA THR A 69 -33.40 -23.92 3.34
C THR A 69 -34.30 -25.03 3.90
N GLY A 70 -35.29 -24.69 4.73
CA GLY A 70 -36.20 -25.69 5.30
C GLY A 70 -37.15 -26.29 4.25
N PRO A 71 -37.69 -27.51 4.50
CA PRO A 71 -38.62 -28.17 3.58
C PRO A 71 -40.00 -27.50 3.52
N ASP A 72 -40.32 -26.66 4.51
CA ASP A 72 -41.60 -26.01 4.67
C ASP A 72 -41.54 -24.56 4.16
N PRO A 73 -42.58 -24.07 3.47
CA PRO A 73 -42.68 -22.67 3.09
C PRO A 73 -42.58 -21.72 4.30
N VAL A 74 -41.82 -20.64 4.17
CA VAL A 74 -41.64 -19.64 5.24
C VAL A 74 -42.85 -18.72 5.30
N LEU A 75 -43.50 -18.61 6.46
CA LEU A 75 -44.57 -17.63 6.67
C LEU A 75 -43.99 -16.21 6.61
N VAL A 76 -44.39 -15.45 5.60
CA VAL A 76 -44.00 -14.03 5.40
C VAL A 76 -44.92 -13.10 6.20
N GLY A 77 -46.20 -13.47 6.29
CA GLY A 77 -47.20 -12.69 6.97
C GLY A 77 -48.61 -13.18 6.69
N ARG A 78 -49.60 -12.46 7.20
CA ARG A 78 -51.01 -12.75 6.99
C ARG A 78 -51.77 -11.50 6.60
N LEU A 79 -52.56 -11.60 5.55
CA LEU A 79 -53.55 -10.60 5.18
C LEU A 79 -54.90 -10.97 5.77
N HIS A 80 -55.65 -9.94 6.17
CA HIS A 80 -56.98 -10.10 6.71
C HIS A 80 -57.83 -8.90 6.36
N SER A 81 -59.03 -9.17 5.84
CA SER A 81 -60.05 -8.18 5.57
C SER A 81 -61.03 -8.12 6.74
N ASP A 82 -61.47 -6.93 7.16
CA ASP A 82 -62.37 -6.78 8.32
C ASP A 82 -63.81 -7.22 8.02
N ILE A 83 -64.15 -7.41 6.75
CA ILE A 83 -65.42 -8.02 6.33
C ILE A 83 -65.35 -9.56 6.32
N ASP A 84 -64.17 -10.15 6.51
CA ASP A 84 -63.99 -11.59 6.62
C ASP A 84 -64.41 -12.07 8.01
N SER A 85 -65.62 -12.65 8.08
CA SER A 85 -66.15 -13.21 9.33
C SER A 85 -65.61 -14.62 9.63
N GLY A 86 -64.74 -15.17 8.79
CA GLY A 86 -64.24 -16.54 8.90
C GLY A 86 -65.22 -17.61 8.43
N ASP A 87 -66.28 -17.21 7.73
CA ASP A 87 -67.30 -18.09 7.14
C ASP A 87 -66.84 -18.75 5.82
N GLY A 88 -65.65 -18.38 5.32
CA GLY A 88 -65.06 -18.90 4.09
C GLY A 88 -65.58 -18.25 2.81
N ASN A 89 -66.42 -17.21 2.90
CA ASN A 89 -66.96 -16.50 1.73
C ASN A 89 -65.95 -15.56 1.07
N ILE A 90 -64.87 -15.21 1.77
CA ILE A 90 -63.79 -14.39 1.23
C ILE A 90 -62.68 -15.28 0.67
N LYS A 91 -62.14 -14.85 -0.47
CA LYS A 91 -60.98 -15.43 -1.12
C LYS A 91 -59.91 -14.36 -1.25
N TYR A 92 -58.73 -14.64 -0.70
CA TYR A 92 -57.55 -13.78 -0.85
C TYR A 92 -56.78 -14.16 -2.12
N ILE A 93 -56.45 -13.16 -2.93
CA ILE A 93 -55.66 -13.33 -4.15
C ILE A 93 -54.41 -12.45 -4.06
N LEU A 94 -53.29 -13.01 -4.51
CA LEU A 94 -51.99 -12.34 -4.58
C LEU A 94 -51.57 -12.19 -6.05
N SER A 95 -51.02 -11.04 -6.39
CA SER A 95 -50.50 -10.69 -7.71
C SER A 95 -49.27 -9.79 -7.57
N GLY A 96 -48.54 -9.56 -8.66
CA GLY A 96 -47.30 -8.77 -8.65
C GLY A 96 -46.05 -9.64 -8.74
N GLU A 97 -44.94 -9.15 -8.21
CA GLU A 97 -43.61 -9.73 -8.40
C GLU A 97 -43.46 -11.07 -7.65
N GLY A 98 -43.17 -12.14 -8.38
CA GLY A 98 -42.98 -13.47 -7.77
C GLY A 98 -44.26 -14.13 -7.23
N ALA A 99 -45.44 -13.51 -7.39
CA ALA A 99 -46.71 -14.11 -6.96
C ALA A 99 -46.99 -15.42 -7.71
N GLY A 100 -47.37 -16.46 -6.98
CA GLY A 100 -47.63 -17.81 -7.52
C GLY A 100 -46.39 -18.64 -7.83
N ILE A 101 -45.19 -18.07 -7.72
CA ILE A 101 -43.91 -18.76 -8.01
C ILE A 101 -42.99 -18.76 -6.79
N ILE A 102 -42.80 -17.58 -6.20
CA ILE A 102 -41.97 -17.33 -5.02
C ILE A 102 -42.90 -17.18 -3.81
N PHE A 103 -43.92 -16.33 -3.93
CA PHE A 103 -44.89 -16.07 -2.88
C PHE A 103 -46.24 -16.68 -3.20
N VAL A 104 -46.78 -17.48 -2.28
CA VAL A 104 -48.11 -18.09 -2.39
C VAL A 104 -48.96 -17.64 -1.22
N ILE A 105 -50.21 -17.25 -1.50
CA ILE A 105 -51.20 -16.95 -0.48
C ILE A 105 -52.17 -18.12 -0.33
N ASP A 106 -52.44 -18.52 0.91
CA ASP A 106 -53.55 -19.42 1.20
C ASP A 106 -54.87 -18.64 1.09
N ASP A 107 -55.71 -19.08 0.16
CA ASP A 107 -56.88 -18.32 -0.27
C ASP A 107 -57.99 -18.20 0.80
N LYS A 108 -57.91 -18.99 1.88
CA LYS A 108 -58.86 -18.98 3.02
C LYS A 108 -58.33 -18.19 4.21
N SER A 109 -57.10 -18.46 4.61
CA SER A 109 -56.49 -17.89 5.80
C SER A 109 -55.84 -16.54 5.56
N GLY A 110 -55.46 -16.24 4.31
CA GLY A 110 -54.68 -15.05 3.95
C GLY A 110 -53.20 -15.13 4.32
N ASN A 111 -52.71 -16.30 4.76
CA ASN A 111 -51.30 -16.50 5.06
C ASN A 111 -50.47 -16.51 3.77
N ILE A 112 -49.45 -15.67 3.71
CA ILE A 112 -48.50 -15.58 2.61
C ILE A 112 -47.25 -16.37 3.01
N HIS A 113 -46.81 -17.27 2.12
CA HIS A 113 -45.59 -18.03 2.31
C HIS A 113 -44.60 -17.81 1.17
N ALA A 114 -43.31 -17.73 1.50
CA ALA A 114 -42.23 -17.88 0.54
C ALA A 114 -41.96 -19.38 0.34
N THR A 115 -41.98 -19.82 -0.92
CA THR A 115 -41.89 -21.23 -1.34
C THR A 115 -40.57 -21.56 -2.02
N LYS A 116 -39.72 -20.55 -2.22
CA LYS A 116 -38.36 -20.66 -2.77
C LYS A 116 -37.39 -19.98 -1.82
N THR A 117 -36.12 -20.37 -1.92
CA THR A 117 -35.01 -19.63 -1.32
C THR A 117 -34.98 -18.22 -1.90
N LEU A 118 -34.63 -17.27 -1.05
CA LEU A 118 -34.46 -15.86 -1.38
C LEU A 118 -33.01 -15.51 -1.10
N ASP A 119 -32.45 -14.65 -1.93
CA ASP A 119 -31.11 -14.09 -1.84
C ASP A 119 -31.30 -12.56 -1.96
N ARG A 120 -30.85 -11.82 -0.95
CA ARG A 120 -31.00 -10.37 -0.86
C ARG A 120 -30.07 -9.67 -1.85
N GLU A 121 -28.86 -10.19 -2.05
CA GLU A 121 -27.88 -9.70 -3.03
C GLU A 121 -28.40 -9.84 -4.46
N GLU A 122 -29.17 -10.89 -4.75
CA GLU A 122 -29.92 -11.01 -6.01
C GLU A 122 -31.10 -10.03 -6.04
N ARG A 123 -31.93 -10.02 -4.99
CA ARG A 123 -33.12 -9.17 -4.92
C ARG A 123 -33.60 -8.85 -3.50
N ALA A 124 -33.29 -7.64 -3.05
CA ALA A 124 -33.64 -7.15 -1.71
C ALA A 124 -35.13 -6.93 -1.42
N GLN A 125 -35.99 -6.77 -2.44
CA GLN A 125 -37.43 -6.55 -2.20
C GLN A 125 -38.33 -6.94 -3.38
N TYR A 126 -39.60 -7.19 -3.04
CA TYR A 126 -40.68 -7.53 -3.97
C TYR A 126 -41.91 -6.66 -3.72
N THR A 127 -42.48 -6.12 -4.79
CA THR A 127 -43.75 -5.38 -4.73
C THR A 127 -44.90 -6.30 -5.12
N LEU A 128 -45.82 -6.50 -4.18
CA LEU A 128 -46.97 -7.38 -4.32
C LEU A 128 -48.27 -6.60 -4.15
N THR A 129 -49.33 -7.09 -4.77
CA THR A 129 -50.68 -6.56 -4.62
C THR A 129 -51.62 -7.67 -4.20
N ALA A 130 -52.36 -7.44 -3.12
CA ALA A 130 -53.40 -8.34 -2.67
C ALA A 130 -54.80 -7.78 -2.88
N GLN A 131 -55.76 -8.68 -3.06
CA GLN A 131 -57.17 -8.35 -3.20
C GLN A 131 -58.04 -9.38 -2.50
N ALA A 132 -58.98 -8.90 -1.69
CA ALA A 132 -60.06 -9.71 -1.13
C ALA A 132 -61.24 -9.71 -2.11
N VAL A 133 -61.66 -10.89 -2.55
CA VAL A 133 -62.79 -11.09 -3.46
C VAL A 133 -63.82 -12.02 -2.84
N ASP A 134 -65.05 -11.91 -3.32
CA ASP A 134 -66.08 -12.90 -3.02
C ASP A 134 -65.69 -14.24 -3.65
N ARG A 135 -65.68 -15.31 -2.85
CA ARG A 135 -65.18 -16.63 -3.26
C ARG A 135 -65.96 -17.23 -4.43
N ASN A 136 -67.26 -16.94 -4.53
CA ASN A 136 -68.14 -17.55 -5.53
C ASN A 136 -68.15 -16.74 -6.83
N THR A 137 -68.11 -15.42 -6.74
CA THR A 137 -68.26 -14.51 -7.88
C THR A 137 -66.95 -13.90 -8.35
N ASN A 138 -65.86 -14.03 -7.58
CA ASN A 138 -64.60 -13.31 -7.75
C ASN A 138 -64.75 -11.77 -7.85
N ARG A 139 -65.88 -11.22 -7.39
CA ARG A 139 -66.08 -9.78 -7.36
C ARG A 139 -65.18 -9.16 -6.28
N PRO A 140 -64.43 -8.09 -6.58
CA PRO A 140 -63.69 -7.35 -5.57
C PRO A 140 -64.61 -6.86 -4.44
N LEU A 141 -64.26 -7.24 -3.21
CA LEU A 141 -64.95 -6.78 -2.00
C LEU A 141 -64.22 -5.58 -1.38
N GLU A 142 -62.91 -5.52 -1.58
CA GLU A 142 -62.04 -4.42 -1.17
C GLU A 142 -61.20 -3.91 -2.35
N PRO A 143 -60.74 -2.64 -2.31
CA PRO A 143 -59.75 -2.17 -3.26
C PRO A 143 -58.45 -3.00 -3.15
N PRO A 144 -57.69 -3.16 -4.26
CA PRO A 144 -56.39 -3.80 -4.19
C PRO A 144 -55.45 -3.02 -3.26
N SER A 145 -54.64 -3.75 -2.49
CA SER A 145 -53.67 -3.19 -1.57
C SER A 145 -52.26 -3.61 -1.98
N GLU A 146 -51.43 -2.64 -2.32
CA GLU A 146 -50.02 -2.84 -2.62
C GLU A 146 -49.19 -2.87 -1.31
N PHE A 147 -48.24 -3.78 -1.23
CA PHE A 147 -47.29 -3.90 -0.15
C PHE A 147 -45.94 -4.44 -0.65
N ILE A 148 -44.90 -4.24 0.15
CA ILE A 148 -43.54 -4.66 -0.15
C ILE A 148 -43.19 -5.84 0.76
N VAL A 149 -42.56 -6.87 0.21
CA VAL A 149 -41.86 -7.89 0.99
C VAL A 149 -40.37 -7.55 0.91
N LYS A 150 -39.79 -7.18 2.05
CA LYS A 150 -38.35 -6.94 2.19
C LYS A 150 -37.63 -8.21 2.61
N VAL A 151 -36.56 -8.53 1.89
CA VAL A 151 -35.67 -9.63 2.26
C VAL A 151 -34.72 -9.10 3.35
N GLN A 152 -34.65 -9.79 4.48
CA GLN A 152 -33.75 -9.46 5.59
C GLN A 152 -32.42 -10.16 5.37
N ASP A 153 -31.38 -9.35 5.47
CA ASP A 153 -29.97 -9.71 5.33
C ASP A 153 -29.50 -10.75 6.37
N ILE A 154 -28.65 -11.66 5.93
CA ILE A 154 -27.79 -12.54 6.72
C ILE A 154 -26.34 -12.22 6.32
N ASN A 155 -25.43 -12.28 7.29
CA ASN A 155 -24.01 -12.07 7.01
C ASN A 155 -23.37 -13.33 6.39
N ASP A 156 -23.59 -13.57 5.10
CA ASP A 156 -23.13 -14.76 4.38
C ASP A 156 -22.09 -14.47 3.28
N ASN A 157 -21.84 -13.20 2.95
CA ASN A 157 -20.78 -12.81 2.03
C ASN A 157 -19.52 -12.36 2.78
N PRO A 158 -18.35 -13.00 2.55
CA PRO A 158 -17.11 -12.52 3.15
C PRO A 158 -16.61 -11.24 2.45
N PRO A 159 -15.87 -10.37 3.17
CA PRO A 159 -15.22 -9.21 2.55
C PRO A 159 -14.24 -9.63 1.44
N GLU A 160 -14.37 -9.01 0.25
CA GLU A 160 -13.48 -9.25 -0.89
C GLU A 160 -12.61 -8.02 -1.19
N PHE A 161 -11.30 -8.23 -1.30
CA PHE A 161 -10.37 -7.15 -1.69
C PHE A 161 -10.44 -6.88 -3.20
N LEU A 162 -10.28 -5.61 -3.58
CA LEU A 162 -10.26 -5.18 -4.98
C LEU A 162 -9.16 -5.88 -5.79
N HIS A 163 -8.03 -6.21 -5.14
CA HIS A 163 -6.92 -6.94 -5.74
C HIS A 163 -6.41 -8.06 -4.83
N GLU A 164 -6.01 -9.19 -5.42
CA GLU A 164 -5.37 -10.30 -4.70
C GLU A 164 -3.99 -9.92 -4.14
N ASN A 165 -3.25 -9.06 -4.85
CA ASN A 165 -1.93 -8.57 -4.46
C ASN A 165 -1.80 -7.07 -4.76
N TYR A 166 -1.22 -6.33 -3.82
CA TYR A 166 -0.90 -4.91 -3.95
C TYR A 166 0.63 -4.71 -3.94
N HIS A 167 1.09 -3.71 -4.67
CA HIS A 167 2.50 -3.29 -4.67
C HIS A 167 2.61 -1.82 -4.32
N ALA A 168 3.56 -1.48 -3.45
CA ALA A 168 3.80 -0.10 -3.05
C ALA A 168 5.28 0.15 -2.83
N ASN A 169 5.66 1.43 -2.96
CA ASN A 169 7.00 1.91 -2.73
C ASN A 169 6.95 2.96 -1.61
N VAL A 170 7.92 2.92 -0.70
CA VAL A 170 8.08 3.96 0.33
C VAL A 170 9.57 4.27 0.50
N PRO A 171 9.98 5.55 0.59
CA PRO A 171 11.36 5.87 0.89
C PRO A 171 11.81 5.23 2.19
N GLU A 172 13.01 4.68 2.19
CA GLU A 172 13.65 4.31 3.45
C GLU A 172 13.83 5.54 4.35
N ARG A 173 14.09 5.29 5.64
CA ARG A 173 14.16 6.34 6.67
C ARG A 173 12.94 7.24 6.75
N SER A 174 11.81 6.84 6.15
CA SER A 174 10.54 7.53 6.29
C SER A 174 10.13 7.64 7.75
N ASN A 175 9.59 8.81 8.12
CA ASN A 175 9.04 9.04 9.45
C ASN A 175 7.92 8.03 9.74
N VAL A 176 7.76 7.67 11.01
CA VAL A 176 6.61 6.89 11.47
C VAL A 176 5.32 7.63 11.11
N GLY A 177 4.34 6.91 10.57
CA GLY A 177 3.05 7.44 10.13
C GLY A 177 3.00 7.86 8.66
N THR A 178 4.10 7.74 7.91
CA THR A 178 4.13 7.98 6.46
C THR A 178 3.15 7.04 5.75
N SER A 179 2.26 7.59 4.93
CA SER A 179 1.28 6.81 4.16
C SER A 179 1.99 6.05 3.04
N VAL A 180 1.74 4.75 2.93
CA VAL A 180 2.35 3.88 1.92
C VAL A 180 1.35 3.58 0.79
N ILE A 181 0.22 2.98 1.14
CA ILE A 181 -0.83 2.60 0.20
C ILE A 181 -2.16 2.45 0.95
N GLN A 182 -3.28 2.57 0.25
CA GLN A 182 -4.60 2.22 0.75
C GLN A 182 -5.07 0.93 0.08
N VAL A 183 -5.43 -0.08 0.89
CA VAL A 183 -6.14 -1.26 0.39
C VAL A 183 -7.64 -1.07 0.53
N THR A 184 -8.41 -1.72 -0.32
CA THR A 184 -9.88 -1.59 -0.32
C THR A 184 -10.50 -2.95 -0.49
N ALA A 185 -11.43 -3.27 0.42
CA ALA A 185 -12.33 -4.39 0.32
C ALA A 185 -13.78 -3.92 0.28
N SER A 186 -14.64 -4.74 -0.30
CA SER A 186 -16.09 -4.56 -0.34
C SER A 186 -16.76 -5.83 0.17
N ASP A 187 -17.91 -5.63 0.79
CA ASP A 187 -18.77 -6.69 1.29
C ASP A 187 -20.13 -6.55 0.60
N ALA A 188 -20.75 -7.67 0.21
CA ALA A 188 -21.99 -7.66 -0.54
C ALA A 188 -23.22 -7.47 0.37
N ASP A 189 -23.09 -7.79 1.66
CA ASP A 189 -24.18 -7.75 2.65
C ASP A 189 -24.71 -6.33 2.91
N ASP A 190 -25.85 -6.19 3.59
CA ASP A 190 -26.46 -4.90 3.89
C ASP A 190 -25.64 -4.15 4.98
N PRO A 191 -25.10 -2.94 4.71
CA PRO A 191 -24.34 -2.20 5.70
C PRO A 191 -25.20 -1.64 6.84
N THR A 192 -26.53 -1.61 6.67
CA THR A 192 -27.48 -1.07 7.65
C THR A 192 -28.06 -2.13 8.59
N TYR A 193 -27.99 -3.40 8.19
CA TYR A 193 -28.45 -4.51 9.00
C TYR A 193 -27.26 -5.12 9.75
N GLY A 194 -27.31 -5.22 11.07
CA GLY A 194 -26.27 -5.91 11.87
C GLY A 194 -24.85 -5.34 11.84
N ASN A 195 -24.56 -4.30 11.04
CA ASN A 195 -23.22 -3.91 10.58
C ASN A 195 -22.54 -4.98 9.69
N SER A 196 -23.30 -5.80 8.98
CA SER A 196 -22.78 -6.91 8.14
C SER A 196 -21.78 -6.41 7.11
N ALA A 197 -22.02 -5.32 6.38
CA ALA A 197 -21.02 -4.78 5.44
C ALA A 197 -20.03 -3.74 6.03
N LYS A 198 -19.92 -3.60 7.37
CA LYS A 198 -18.99 -2.65 7.97
C LYS A 198 -17.62 -3.29 8.23
N LEU A 199 -16.63 -2.86 7.44
CA LEU A 199 -15.30 -3.45 7.49
C LEU A 199 -14.36 -2.83 8.51
N VAL A 200 -13.53 -3.69 9.11
CA VAL A 200 -12.38 -3.34 9.94
C VAL A 200 -11.13 -3.97 9.35
N TYR A 201 -10.14 -3.13 9.05
CA TYR A 201 -8.85 -3.57 8.55
C TYR A 201 -7.87 -3.88 9.70
N SER A 202 -7.09 -4.94 9.57
CA SER A 202 -6.03 -5.31 10.51
C SER A 202 -4.85 -5.97 9.79
N ILE A 203 -3.67 -5.96 10.43
CA ILE A 203 -2.46 -6.62 9.91
C ILE A 203 -2.32 -7.99 10.58
N LEU A 204 -2.23 -9.04 9.77
CA LEU A 204 -1.89 -10.39 10.25
C LEU A 204 -0.37 -10.62 10.24
N GLU A 205 0.32 -10.14 9.20
CA GLU A 205 1.78 -10.24 9.05
C GLU A 205 2.35 -8.92 8.54
N GLY A 206 3.52 -8.49 9.04
CA GLY A 206 4.15 -7.21 8.68
C GLY A 206 4.43 -6.28 9.87
N GLN A 207 3.95 -6.63 11.06
CA GLN A 207 4.41 -6.00 12.31
C GLN A 207 5.89 -6.34 12.59
N PRO A 208 6.67 -5.46 13.23
CA PRO A 208 6.30 -4.13 13.72
C PRO A 208 6.51 -3.00 12.69
N TYR A 209 6.81 -3.33 11.43
CA TYR A 209 7.25 -2.36 10.42
C TYR A 209 6.13 -1.45 9.90
N PHE A 210 4.90 -1.99 9.80
CA PHE A 210 3.75 -1.27 9.25
C PHE A 210 2.55 -1.32 10.19
N SER A 211 1.66 -0.34 10.06
CA SER A 211 0.36 -0.27 10.72
C SER A 211 -0.72 -0.06 9.66
N VAL A 212 -1.96 -0.48 9.93
CA VAL A 212 -3.11 -0.21 9.06
C VAL A 212 -4.16 0.57 9.83
N GLU A 213 -4.71 1.60 9.21
CA GLU A 213 -5.84 2.35 9.77
C GLU A 213 -7.13 1.53 9.60
N ALA A 214 -7.74 1.19 10.72
CA ALA A 214 -8.81 0.20 10.81
C ALA A 214 -10.06 0.53 10.00
N GLN A 215 -10.35 1.81 9.75
CA GLN A 215 -11.56 2.24 9.03
C GLN A 215 -11.32 2.50 7.54
N THR A 216 -10.08 2.80 7.14
CA THR A 216 -9.77 3.28 5.79
C THR A 216 -8.95 2.28 4.98
N GLY A 217 -8.26 1.34 5.64
CA GLY A 217 -7.31 0.45 4.98
C GLY A 217 -6.00 1.13 4.59
N ILE A 218 -5.73 2.36 5.06
CA ILE A 218 -4.45 3.04 4.81
C ILE A 218 -3.34 2.38 5.62
N ILE A 219 -2.34 1.85 4.92
CA ILE A 219 -1.12 1.29 5.50
C ILE A 219 -0.10 2.41 5.68
N ARG A 220 0.51 2.47 6.86
CA ARG A 220 1.53 3.46 7.23
C ARG A 220 2.78 2.79 7.81
N THR A 221 3.92 3.44 7.67
CA THR A 221 5.14 3.06 8.40
C THR A 221 4.89 3.14 9.91
N ALA A 222 5.33 2.12 10.66
CA ALA A 222 5.18 2.02 12.11
C ALA A 222 6.52 1.98 12.86
N LEU A 223 7.60 1.60 12.17
CA LEU A 223 8.95 1.58 12.71
C LEU A 223 9.78 2.72 12.10
N PRO A 224 10.56 3.47 12.90
CA PRO A 224 11.51 4.44 12.36
C PRO A 224 12.74 3.74 11.74
N ASN A 225 13.48 4.46 10.91
CA ASN A 225 14.79 4.05 10.38
C ASN A 225 14.76 2.67 9.70
N MET A 226 13.69 2.37 8.96
CA MET A 226 13.71 1.27 8.01
C MET A 226 14.78 1.57 6.95
N ASP A 227 15.59 0.58 6.63
CA ASP A 227 16.87 0.72 5.94
C ASP A 227 16.90 -0.29 4.79
N ARG A 228 17.07 0.20 3.56
CA ARG A 228 17.00 -0.61 2.33
C ARG A 228 18.21 -1.53 2.24
N GLU A 229 19.38 -1.04 2.63
CA GLU A 229 20.66 -1.78 2.64
C GLU A 229 20.58 -2.99 3.58
N ALA A 230 19.83 -2.89 4.67
CA ALA A 230 19.54 -4.01 5.56
C ALA A 230 18.42 -4.92 5.05
N LYS A 231 17.32 -4.34 4.55
CA LYS A 231 16.17 -5.09 4.02
C LYS A 231 15.32 -4.22 3.09
N GLU A 232 15.40 -4.52 1.80
CA GLU A 232 14.71 -3.81 0.72
C GLU A 232 13.20 -4.09 0.63
N GLU A 233 12.76 -5.34 0.86
CA GLU A 233 11.39 -5.75 0.58
C GLU A 233 10.66 -6.33 1.80
N TYR A 234 9.40 -5.94 1.95
CA TYR A 234 8.50 -6.37 3.03
C TYR A 234 7.19 -6.93 2.46
N HIS A 235 6.76 -8.05 3.02
CA HIS A 235 5.47 -8.65 2.71
C HIS A 235 4.53 -8.44 3.90
N VAL A 236 3.37 -7.84 3.63
CA VAL A 236 2.34 -7.54 4.62
C VAL A 236 1.07 -8.27 4.24
N VAL A 237 0.44 -8.95 5.19
CA VAL A 237 -0.86 -9.60 5.00
C VAL A 237 -1.91 -8.77 5.73
N ILE A 238 -2.87 -8.23 4.98
CA ILE A 238 -3.99 -7.46 5.50
C ILE A 238 -5.23 -8.34 5.57
N GLN A 239 -5.96 -8.25 6.66
CA GLN A 239 -7.30 -8.79 6.82
C GLN A 239 -8.32 -7.66 6.80
N ALA A 240 -9.39 -7.82 6.02
CA ALA A 240 -10.63 -7.08 6.19
C ALA A 240 -11.63 -8.01 6.85
N LYS A 241 -12.20 -7.58 7.97
CA LYS A 241 -13.18 -8.34 8.73
C LYS A 241 -14.47 -7.54 8.83
N ASP A 242 -15.58 -8.18 8.54
CA ASP A 242 -16.88 -7.57 8.76
C ASP A 242 -17.25 -7.51 10.26
N MET A 243 -18.32 -6.78 10.58
CA MET A 243 -18.87 -6.67 11.94
C MET A 243 -20.15 -7.51 12.13
N GLY A 244 -20.30 -8.61 11.40
CA GLY A 244 -21.47 -9.51 11.38
C GLY A 244 -21.82 -10.13 12.73
N GLY A 245 -22.55 -9.37 13.56
CA GLY A 245 -23.40 -9.84 14.65
C GLY A 245 -22.81 -10.86 15.66
N HIS A 246 -23.69 -11.65 16.28
CA HIS A 246 -23.39 -12.50 17.45
C HIS A 246 -22.61 -13.79 17.12
N MET A 247 -22.47 -14.13 15.83
CA MET A 247 -21.75 -15.32 15.36
C MET A 247 -20.27 -15.07 15.03
N GLY A 248 -19.86 -13.79 15.01
CA GLY A 248 -18.51 -13.38 14.66
C GLY A 248 -18.38 -13.17 13.15
N GLY A 249 -17.83 -12.01 12.77
CA GLY A 249 -17.76 -11.62 11.37
C GLY A 249 -16.88 -12.50 10.48
N LEU A 250 -17.18 -12.52 9.19
CA LEU A 250 -16.38 -13.15 8.15
C LEU A 250 -15.17 -12.26 7.81
N SER A 251 -14.18 -12.83 7.13
CA SER A 251 -12.97 -12.10 6.80
C SER A 251 -12.37 -12.52 5.46
N GLY A 252 -11.91 -11.53 4.70
CA GLY A 252 -11.01 -11.72 3.56
C GLY A 252 -9.59 -11.30 3.90
N THR A 253 -8.62 -11.76 3.11
CA THR A 253 -7.22 -11.36 3.23
C THR A 253 -6.59 -11.03 1.89
N THR A 254 -5.63 -10.10 1.87
CA THR A 254 -4.81 -9.75 0.69
C THR A 254 -3.35 -9.60 1.08
N LYS A 255 -2.45 -9.72 0.09
CA LYS A 255 -1.00 -9.51 0.27
C LYS A 255 -0.59 -8.15 -0.28
N VAL A 256 0.31 -7.49 0.42
CA VAL A 256 0.92 -6.22 0.00
C VAL A 256 2.44 -6.39 0.04
N THR A 257 3.08 -6.24 -1.11
CA THR A 257 4.54 -6.18 -1.23
C THR A 257 4.95 -4.72 -1.22
N ILE A 258 5.77 -4.34 -0.22
CA ILE A 258 6.26 -2.98 -0.03
C ILE A 258 7.77 -2.99 -0.23
N THR A 259 8.24 -2.22 -1.21
CA THR A 259 9.66 -2.05 -1.51
C THR A 259 10.14 -0.70 -0.99
N LEU A 260 11.28 -0.70 -0.29
CA LEU A 260 11.92 0.53 0.13
C LEU A 260 12.63 1.16 -1.07
N THR A 261 12.33 2.43 -1.34
CA THR A 261 13.10 3.19 -2.33
C THR A 261 14.29 3.83 -1.65
N ASP A 262 15.40 3.78 -2.36
CA ASP A 262 16.70 4.26 -1.91
C ASP A 262 16.71 5.76 -1.62
N VAL A 263 17.43 6.14 -0.58
CA VAL A 263 17.70 7.50 -0.17
C VAL A 263 19.20 7.62 0.09
N ASN A 264 19.84 8.68 -0.39
CA ASN A 264 21.26 8.88 -0.13
C ASN A 264 21.55 9.15 1.36
N ASP A 265 21.82 8.11 2.11
CA ASP A 265 22.08 8.12 3.54
C ASP A 265 23.44 7.49 3.90
N ASN A 266 24.13 6.86 2.93
CA ASN A 266 25.44 6.29 3.12
C ASN A 266 26.51 7.06 2.33
N PRO A 267 27.56 7.55 3.00
CA PRO A 267 28.67 8.18 2.28
C PRO A 267 29.58 7.12 1.63
N PRO A 268 30.26 7.45 0.51
CA PRO A 268 31.23 6.58 -0.11
C PRO A 268 32.40 6.36 0.84
N LYS A 269 32.91 5.13 0.92
CA LYS A 269 34.03 4.77 1.81
C LYS A 269 35.14 4.06 1.07
N PHE A 270 36.36 4.53 1.24
CA PHE A 270 37.52 3.80 0.75
C PHE A 270 37.77 2.57 1.65
N PRO A 271 37.95 1.37 1.07
CA PRO A 271 38.27 0.17 1.85
C PRO A 271 39.70 0.19 2.40
N GLN A 272 40.57 1.06 1.87
CA GLN A 272 41.96 1.23 2.26
C GLN A 272 42.22 2.70 2.60
N SER A 273 43.05 2.96 3.60
CA SER A 273 43.47 4.32 3.97
C SER A 273 44.61 4.85 3.09
N VAL A 274 45.33 3.96 2.41
CA VAL A 274 46.42 4.27 1.50
C VAL A 274 46.37 3.36 0.27
N TYR A 275 46.41 3.97 -0.91
CA TYR A 275 46.67 3.26 -2.18
C TYR A 275 48.11 3.51 -2.60
N GLN A 276 48.80 2.46 -3.03
CA GLN A 276 50.17 2.55 -3.57
C GLN A 276 50.14 2.18 -5.04
N MET A 277 50.74 3.03 -5.87
CA MET A 277 50.88 2.84 -7.30
C MET A 277 52.27 3.26 -7.74
N SER A 278 52.70 2.78 -8.90
CA SER A 278 53.97 3.15 -9.48
C SER A 278 53.79 3.57 -10.93
N VAL A 279 54.69 4.42 -11.41
CA VAL A 279 54.70 4.91 -12.79
C VAL A 279 56.13 5.15 -13.22
N SER A 280 56.47 4.68 -14.42
CA SER A 280 57.77 4.94 -15.01
C SER A 280 57.91 6.42 -15.35
N GLU A 281 59.09 7.00 -15.16
CA GLU A 281 59.34 8.37 -15.62
C GLU A 281 59.25 8.54 -17.14
N ALA A 282 59.44 7.45 -17.89
CA ALA A 282 59.26 7.40 -19.33
C ALA A 282 57.77 7.51 -19.75
N ALA A 283 56.83 7.41 -18.79
CA ALA A 283 55.39 7.52 -19.05
C ALA A 283 55.02 8.88 -19.65
N VAL A 284 54.01 8.87 -20.52
CA VAL A 284 53.59 10.07 -21.26
C VAL A 284 52.38 10.73 -20.60
N PRO A 285 52.22 12.06 -20.69
CA PRO A 285 50.99 12.72 -20.25
C PRO A 285 49.74 12.09 -20.88
N GLY A 286 48.73 11.83 -20.05
CA GLY A 286 47.49 11.14 -20.38
C GLY A 286 47.47 9.65 -19.99
N GLU A 287 48.63 9.07 -19.68
CA GLU A 287 48.75 7.66 -19.28
C GLU A 287 48.11 7.38 -17.91
N GLU A 288 47.46 6.23 -17.79
CA GLU A 288 46.84 5.77 -16.54
C GLU A 288 47.91 5.24 -15.58
N VAL A 289 48.01 5.86 -14.41
CA VAL A 289 48.94 5.49 -13.33
C VAL A 289 48.33 4.38 -12.47
N GLY A 290 47.02 4.46 -12.24
CA GLY A 290 46.30 3.50 -11.43
C GLY A 290 44.88 3.98 -11.11
N ARG A 291 44.18 3.16 -10.32
CA ARG A 291 42.78 3.38 -9.95
C ARG A 291 42.59 3.34 -8.45
N VAL A 292 41.64 4.14 -7.96
CA VAL A 292 41.14 4.08 -6.60
C VAL A 292 39.63 3.88 -6.62
N LYS A 293 39.11 3.16 -5.62
CA LYS A 293 37.67 2.88 -5.53
C LYS A 293 37.16 3.09 -4.12
N ALA A 294 36.19 3.99 -3.99
CA ALA A 294 35.32 4.06 -2.83
C ALA A 294 34.09 3.16 -3.07
N LYS A 295 33.52 2.64 -1.99
CA LYS A 295 32.30 1.84 -2.01
C LYS A 295 31.18 2.65 -1.38
N ASP A 296 30.09 2.76 -2.13
CA ASP A 296 28.83 3.35 -1.69
C ASP A 296 27.75 2.26 -1.80
N PRO A 297 27.02 1.95 -0.71
CA PRO A 297 25.99 0.91 -0.72
C PRO A 297 24.66 1.37 -1.34
N ASP A 298 24.48 2.68 -1.57
CA ASP A 298 23.26 3.25 -2.14
C ASP A 298 23.16 2.89 -3.63
N ILE A 299 21.94 2.91 -4.18
CA ILE A 299 21.70 2.52 -5.59
C ILE A 299 21.33 3.69 -6.50
N GLY A 300 21.53 3.49 -7.80
CA GLY A 300 21.17 4.49 -8.81
C GLY A 300 21.98 5.79 -8.65
N GLU A 301 21.30 6.94 -8.68
CA GLU A 301 21.94 8.26 -8.59
C GLU A 301 22.52 8.56 -7.20
N ASN A 302 21.98 7.94 -6.15
CA ASN A 302 22.41 8.17 -4.77
C ASN A 302 23.80 7.57 -4.50
N GLY A 303 24.09 6.40 -5.09
CA GLY A 303 25.40 5.75 -5.02
C GLY A 303 26.45 6.24 -6.02
N LEU A 304 26.17 7.29 -6.81
CA LEU A 304 27.14 7.82 -7.78
C LEU A 304 28.24 8.62 -7.08
N VAL A 305 29.48 8.24 -7.32
CA VAL A 305 30.66 8.84 -6.69
C VAL A 305 31.49 9.63 -7.71
N ALA A 306 31.89 10.85 -7.35
CA ALA A 306 32.86 11.65 -8.07
C ALA A 306 34.19 11.74 -7.31
N TYR A 307 35.29 11.63 -8.04
CA TYR A 307 36.64 11.69 -7.49
C TYR A 307 37.35 13.00 -7.82
N SER A 308 38.11 13.53 -6.86
CA SER A 308 38.94 14.73 -7.06
C SER A 308 40.23 14.65 -6.24
N ILE A 309 41.31 15.28 -6.73
CA ILE A 309 42.53 15.49 -5.94
C ILE A 309 42.36 16.83 -5.22
N ILE A 310 42.36 16.80 -3.89
CA ILE A 310 42.08 17.98 -3.05
C ILE A 310 43.31 18.56 -2.36
N ASP A 311 44.38 17.78 -2.25
CA ASP A 311 45.64 18.19 -1.62
C ASP A 311 46.78 17.25 -2.05
N GLY A 312 48.02 17.61 -1.75
CA GLY A 312 49.20 16.79 -2.00
C GLY A 312 50.28 17.48 -2.83
N ASP A 313 51.44 16.83 -2.91
CA ASP A 313 52.66 17.40 -3.49
C ASP A 313 52.88 17.06 -4.98
N GLY A 314 51.85 16.50 -5.63
CA GLY A 314 51.83 16.13 -7.04
C GLY A 314 50.59 16.64 -7.80
N MET A 315 49.83 17.59 -7.25
CA MET A 315 48.60 18.12 -7.87
C MET A 315 48.81 18.75 -9.25
N ASP A 316 50.05 19.18 -9.55
CA ASP A 316 50.40 19.74 -10.86
C ASP A 316 50.96 18.68 -11.83
N MET A 317 51.32 17.50 -11.32
CA MET A 317 51.89 16.38 -12.07
C MET A 317 50.84 15.33 -12.41
N PHE A 318 49.77 15.21 -11.63
CA PHE A 318 48.71 14.21 -11.80
C PHE A 318 47.33 14.86 -11.86
N GLU A 319 46.40 14.15 -12.49
CA GLU A 319 44.97 14.46 -12.46
C GLU A 319 44.17 13.19 -12.17
N ILE A 320 42.90 13.34 -11.78
CA ILE A 320 41.99 12.22 -11.57
C ILE A 320 40.70 12.45 -12.34
N THR A 321 40.20 11.40 -12.98
CA THR A 321 38.91 11.39 -13.67
C THR A 321 38.03 10.30 -13.09
N THR A 322 36.71 10.49 -13.12
CA THR A 322 35.75 9.47 -12.68
C THR A 322 35.34 8.61 -13.86
N ASP A 323 35.54 7.30 -13.75
CA ASP A 323 34.96 6.30 -14.64
C ASP A 323 33.57 5.93 -14.09
N TYR A 324 32.51 6.45 -14.71
CA TYR A 324 31.13 6.22 -14.26
C TYR A 324 30.63 4.79 -14.56
N GLU A 325 31.29 4.04 -15.45
CA GLU A 325 30.92 2.65 -15.70
C GLU A 325 31.43 1.73 -14.58
N THR A 326 32.67 1.94 -14.13
CA THR A 326 33.26 1.13 -13.05
C THR A 326 33.13 1.75 -11.65
N GLN A 327 32.69 3.01 -11.57
CA GLN A 327 32.65 3.85 -10.36
C GLN A 327 34.03 4.01 -9.69
N GLU A 328 35.09 4.17 -10.51
CA GLU A 328 36.48 4.27 -10.06
C GLU A 328 37.08 5.65 -10.38
N GLY A 329 37.98 6.10 -9.51
CA GLY A 329 38.84 7.24 -9.76
C GLY A 329 40.08 6.82 -10.51
N VAL A 330 40.22 7.24 -11.77
CA VAL A 330 41.37 6.94 -12.64
C VAL A 330 42.40 8.04 -12.52
N VAL A 331 43.54 7.74 -11.91
CA VAL A 331 44.67 8.67 -11.76
C VAL A 331 45.50 8.65 -13.04
N LYS A 332 45.73 9.82 -13.62
CA LYS A 332 46.45 9.99 -14.88
C LYS A 332 47.61 10.97 -14.73
N LEU A 333 48.63 10.76 -15.55
CA LEU A 333 49.78 11.64 -15.60
C LEU A 333 49.44 12.91 -16.39
N LYS A 334 49.73 14.09 -15.84
CA LYS A 334 49.48 15.40 -16.47
C LYS A 334 50.73 15.99 -17.12
N LYS A 335 51.91 15.72 -16.55
CA LYS A 335 53.21 16.22 -17.03
C LYS A 335 54.24 15.08 -16.95
N ARG A 336 55.28 15.16 -17.78
CA ARG A 336 56.41 14.22 -17.71
C ARG A 336 57.05 14.26 -16.32
N LEU A 337 57.40 13.09 -15.82
CA LEU A 337 58.13 12.92 -14.57
C LEU A 337 59.64 12.97 -14.82
N ASP A 338 60.39 13.08 -13.74
CA ASP A 338 61.85 13.08 -13.72
C ASP A 338 62.24 12.45 -12.36
N PHE A 339 62.77 11.22 -12.42
CA PHE A 339 63.12 10.43 -11.26
C PHE A 339 64.27 11.05 -10.46
N GLU A 340 65.26 11.63 -11.15
CA GLU A 340 66.40 12.34 -10.55
C GLU A 340 65.93 13.54 -9.72
N THR A 341 64.87 14.21 -10.17
CA THR A 341 64.28 15.35 -9.47
C THR A 341 63.39 14.92 -8.30
N LYS A 342 62.47 13.97 -8.50
CA LYS A 342 61.52 13.55 -7.46
C LYS A 342 61.02 12.11 -7.64
N LYS A 343 61.38 11.27 -6.67
CA LYS A 343 61.13 9.81 -6.70
C LYS A 343 59.74 9.37 -6.26
N SER A 344 58.96 10.25 -5.62
CA SER A 344 57.63 9.89 -5.12
C SER A 344 56.74 11.09 -4.90
N TYR A 345 55.44 10.86 -5.02
CA TYR A 345 54.38 11.82 -4.75
C TYR A 345 53.34 11.25 -3.80
N SER A 346 52.66 12.12 -3.07
CA SER A 346 51.56 11.82 -2.17
C SER A 346 50.39 12.74 -2.47
N LEU A 347 49.30 12.16 -2.95
CA LEU A 347 48.05 12.87 -3.24
C LEU A 347 47.00 12.54 -2.18
N LYS A 348 46.18 13.54 -1.83
CA LYS A 348 44.95 13.32 -1.08
C LYS A 348 43.78 13.35 -2.06
N VAL A 349 43.15 12.20 -2.24
CA VAL A 349 42.00 12.03 -3.13
C VAL A 349 40.72 12.03 -2.29
N GLU A 350 39.71 12.76 -2.74
CA GLU A 350 38.36 12.77 -2.19
C GLU A 350 37.43 12.01 -3.14
N ALA A 351 36.57 11.15 -2.57
CA ALA A 351 35.40 10.58 -3.21
C ALA A 351 34.18 11.22 -2.58
N ALA A 352 33.23 11.73 -3.37
CA ALA A 352 32.02 12.38 -2.87
C ALA A 352 30.79 11.98 -3.69
N ASN A 353 29.61 11.87 -3.07
CA ASN A 353 28.37 11.67 -3.81
C ASN A 353 28.10 12.86 -4.73
N VAL A 354 27.63 12.58 -5.94
CA VAL A 354 27.26 13.62 -6.91
C VAL A 354 25.98 14.35 -6.48
N HIS A 355 25.04 13.61 -5.90
CA HIS A 355 23.73 14.12 -5.49
C HIS A 355 23.58 13.93 -3.99
N ILE A 356 23.40 15.02 -3.25
CA ILE A 356 23.18 14.99 -1.80
C ILE A 356 21.76 15.50 -1.53
N ASP A 357 20.92 14.68 -0.91
CA ASP A 357 19.62 15.16 -0.44
C ASP A 357 19.83 16.10 0.77
N PRO A 358 19.33 17.35 0.72
CA PRO A 358 19.47 18.32 1.80
C PRO A 358 19.04 17.81 3.18
N LYS A 359 18.10 16.87 3.26
CA LYS A 359 17.62 16.28 4.52
C LYS A 359 18.69 15.46 5.24
N PHE A 360 19.63 14.87 4.50
CA PHE A 360 20.61 13.95 5.05
C PHE A 360 21.99 14.58 5.23
N ILE A 361 22.19 15.86 4.83
CA ILE A 361 23.44 16.62 5.01
C ILE A 361 23.99 16.53 6.45
N SER A 362 23.12 16.45 7.46
CA SER A 362 23.53 16.32 8.87
C SER A 362 24.10 14.95 9.24
N ASN A 363 23.86 13.90 8.45
CA ASN A 363 24.25 12.52 8.75
C ASN A 363 25.73 12.23 8.47
N GLY A 364 26.42 13.16 7.83
CA GLY A 364 27.86 13.10 7.70
C GLY A 364 28.36 13.81 6.46
N PRO A 365 29.68 13.90 6.30
CA PRO A 365 30.25 14.22 5.01
C PRO A 365 29.86 13.10 4.03
N PHE A 366 29.08 13.41 2.99
CA PHE A 366 28.80 12.55 1.82
C PHE A 366 30.05 12.38 0.95
N LYS A 367 31.16 12.10 1.62
CA LYS A 367 32.50 12.07 1.08
C LYS A 367 33.47 11.41 2.04
N ASP A 368 34.50 10.81 1.47
CA ASP A 368 35.63 10.22 2.18
C ASP A 368 36.93 10.58 1.46
N THR A 369 38.06 10.49 2.16
CA THR A 369 39.37 10.83 1.61
C THR A 369 40.38 9.73 1.81
N VAL A 370 41.26 9.54 0.83
CA VAL A 370 42.33 8.54 0.86
C VAL A 370 43.66 9.15 0.44
N THR A 371 44.75 8.59 0.97
CA THR A 371 46.10 8.96 0.52
C THR A 371 46.54 8.05 -0.62
N VAL A 372 46.93 8.61 -1.74
CA VAL A 372 47.52 7.89 -2.87
C VAL A 372 49.02 8.19 -2.91
N LYS A 373 49.84 7.15 -2.72
CA LYS A 373 51.29 7.24 -2.83
C LYS A 373 51.73 6.71 -4.19
N ILE A 374 52.42 7.55 -4.94
CA ILE A 374 52.91 7.24 -6.28
C ILE A 374 54.43 7.18 -6.22
N SER A 375 55.02 6.02 -6.51
CA SER A 375 56.47 5.89 -6.68
C SER A 375 56.84 6.05 -8.15
N VAL A 376 57.83 6.89 -8.44
CA VAL A 376 58.39 7.02 -9.79
C VAL A 376 59.41 5.91 -9.99
N GLU A 377 59.27 5.16 -11.06
CA GLU A 377 60.22 4.13 -11.48
C GLU A 377 61.22 4.73 -12.46
N ASP A 378 62.49 4.56 -12.12
CA ASP A 378 63.69 4.96 -12.88
C ASP A 378 63.72 4.25 -14.24
N ALA A 379 64.02 4.97 -15.31
CA ALA A 379 64.10 4.43 -16.67
C ALA A 379 65.28 5.01 -17.46
N ASP A 380 66.20 4.11 -17.84
CA ASP A 380 67.46 4.40 -18.56
C ASP A 380 67.36 5.51 -19.61
N GLU A 381 67.97 6.66 -19.31
CA GLU A 381 68.09 7.82 -20.17
C GLU A 381 69.46 7.89 -20.87
N PRO A 382 69.52 8.35 -22.12
CA PRO A 382 70.80 8.50 -22.81
C PRO A 382 71.67 9.59 -22.16
N PRO A 383 73.01 9.47 -22.17
CA PRO A 383 73.90 10.49 -21.64
C PRO A 383 73.77 11.83 -22.40
N VAL A 384 73.67 12.92 -21.65
CA VAL A 384 73.45 14.27 -22.17
C VAL A 384 74.69 15.13 -21.98
N PHE A 385 75.08 15.88 -23.02
CA PHE A 385 76.17 16.85 -22.90
C PHE A 385 75.79 18.01 -21.96
N LEU A 386 76.74 18.46 -21.14
CA LEU A 386 76.50 19.58 -20.20
C LEU A 386 76.23 20.92 -20.90
N LYS A 387 76.58 21.04 -22.19
CA LYS A 387 76.31 22.23 -23.01
C LYS A 387 75.76 21.80 -24.37
N PRO A 388 74.85 22.59 -24.97
CA PRO A 388 74.32 22.30 -26.30
C PRO A 388 75.37 22.44 -27.41
N SER A 389 76.45 23.19 -27.15
CA SER A 389 77.59 23.33 -28.06
C SER A 389 78.87 23.65 -27.31
N TYR A 390 79.99 23.14 -27.81
CA TYR A 390 81.33 23.47 -27.31
C TYR A 390 82.11 24.15 -28.43
N ILE A 391 82.62 25.35 -28.16
CA ILE A 391 83.48 26.11 -29.08
C ILE A 391 84.87 26.17 -28.46
N PHE A 392 85.86 25.79 -29.26
CA PHE A 392 87.26 25.82 -28.88
C PHE A 392 88.05 26.52 -29.98
N GLU A 393 89.04 27.31 -29.58
CA GLU A 393 89.96 27.96 -30.51
C GLU A 393 91.33 27.28 -30.42
N VAL A 394 91.96 27.07 -31.57
CA VAL A 394 93.31 26.50 -31.66
C VAL A 394 94.10 27.27 -32.71
N GLN A 395 95.39 27.46 -32.46
CA GLN A 395 96.28 28.15 -33.39
C GLN A 395 96.50 27.33 -34.66
N GLU A 396 96.61 27.99 -35.81
CA GLU A 396 96.71 27.37 -37.15
C GLU A 396 97.94 26.45 -37.34
N ASN A 397 98.92 26.52 -36.44
CA ASN A 397 100.15 25.70 -36.45
C ASN A 397 100.33 24.85 -35.18
N ALA A 398 99.25 24.52 -34.47
CA ALA A 398 99.32 23.66 -33.29
C ALA A 398 99.88 22.27 -33.63
N ALA A 399 100.76 21.75 -32.77
CA ALA A 399 101.38 20.44 -32.97
C ALA A 399 100.35 19.29 -32.87
N SER A 400 100.62 18.18 -33.55
CA SER A 400 99.79 16.98 -33.44
C SER A 400 99.72 16.49 -31.98
N GLY A 401 98.52 16.17 -31.51
CA GLY A 401 98.26 15.81 -30.12
C GLY A 401 97.94 16.99 -29.19
N THR A 402 97.89 18.24 -29.71
CA THR A 402 97.44 19.39 -28.93
C THR A 402 95.99 19.20 -28.47
N VAL A 403 95.77 19.29 -27.15
CA VAL A 403 94.42 19.25 -26.57
C VAL A 403 93.70 20.54 -26.92
N VAL A 404 92.64 20.44 -27.73
CA VAL A 404 91.83 21.58 -28.17
C VAL A 404 90.76 21.95 -27.13
N GLY A 405 90.26 20.95 -26.40
CA GLY A 405 89.22 21.16 -25.40
C GLY A 405 88.80 19.87 -24.71
N LYS A 406 87.90 19.99 -23.74
CA LYS A 406 87.25 18.85 -23.08
C LYS A 406 85.74 19.02 -23.14
N VAL A 407 85.07 18.00 -23.67
CA VAL A 407 83.61 17.87 -23.59
C VAL A 407 83.25 16.99 -22.41
N HIS A 408 82.08 17.22 -21.82
CA HIS A 408 81.59 16.45 -20.69
C HIS A 408 80.13 16.13 -20.94
N ALA A 409 79.78 14.86 -20.88
CA ALA A 409 78.41 14.39 -20.80
C ALA A 409 78.15 13.80 -19.41
N LYS A 410 76.88 13.80 -19.01
CA LYS A 410 76.41 13.16 -17.79
C LYS A 410 75.25 12.24 -18.18
N ASP A 411 75.29 11.03 -17.64
CA ASP A 411 74.22 10.06 -17.66
C ASP A 411 73.29 10.38 -16.47
N PRO A 412 71.99 10.65 -16.71
CA PRO A 412 71.05 11.02 -15.65
C PRO A 412 70.89 9.94 -14.57
N ASP A 413 70.74 8.68 -14.99
CA ASP A 413 70.33 7.53 -14.18
C ASP A 413 71.43 7.04 -13.21
N ALA A 414 72.69 7.27 -13.57
CA ALA A 414 73.80 6.80 -12.78
C ALA A 414 74.90 7.85 -12.61
N ALA A 415 75.15 8.18 -11.34
CA ALA A 415 76.26 9.05 -10.94
C ALA A 415 77.66 8.56 -11.41
N ASN A 416 77.79 7.30 -11.87
CA ASN A 416 79.06 6.66 -12.24
C ASN A 416 79.02 5.79 -13.52
N SER A 417 78.05 5.97 -14.43
CA SER A 417 78.10 5.28 -15.73
C SER A 417 79.33 5.70 -16.54
N ALA A 418 80.07 4.71 -17.08
CA ALA A 418 81.26 4.96 -17.89
C ALA A 418 80.87 5.42 -19.29
N ILE A 419 80.71 6.73 -19.47
CA ILE A 419 80.38 7.34 -20.77
C ILE A 419 81.60 7.24 -21.71
N ARG A 420 81.40 6.64 -22.89
CA ARG A 420 82.39 6.58 -23.96
C ARG A 420 82.07 7.64 -25.02
N TYR A 421 83.05 8.49 -25.31
CA TYR A 421 82.99 9.49 -26.37
C TYR A 421 83.57 8.88 -27.65
N ALA A 422 82.91 9.06 -28.79
CA ALA A 422 83.32 8.57 -30.10
C ALA A 422 83.49 9.70 -31.10
#